data_AF-A0A2S8NSJ3-F1
#
_entry.id   AF-A0A2S8NSJ3-F1
#
_cell.length_a   1.000
_cell.length_b   1.000
_cell.length_c   1.000
_cell.angle_alpha   90.00
_cell.angle_beta   90.00
_cell.angle_gamma   90.00
#
_symmetry.space_group_name_H-M   'P 1'
#
loop_
_entity.id
_entity.type
_entity.pdbx_description
1 polymer ?
#
loop_
_entity_poly.entity_id
_entity_poly.type
_entity_poly.pdbx_seq_one_letter_code
_entity_poly.pdbx_strand_id
1 'polypeptide(L)'
;MKKLLSTMAAMILTATIATTTIACSNKNMNYYIQFMNGINNKESFIFMVSAKNCIHCQNTTDTTIPDLYNKNGYGNDKYDKYLAGGFGTQYALNTYPISSDEQEKIKNTRLIVTDNIKDYNGIWKEKWAKNIADWIVTQERNAHKINGEIDKTITADSLGLTGTPTYVYIKNANYVGFETGEVGNLETGANFDLWMNRFIKHMVLEDWDTDHNKSE
;
A
#
# COMPACT_ATOMS: atom_id res chain seq x y z
N MET A 1 -7.72 4.52 38.64
CA MET A 1 -6.96 5.08 37.52
C MET A 1 -7.82 4.95 36.26
N LYS A 2 -8.42 6.05 35.81
CA LYS A 2 -9.38 6.09 34.70
C LYS A 2 -8.69 6.69 33.47
N LYS A 3 -8.60 5.85 32.42
CA LYS A 3 -8.53 6.12 30.97
C LYS A 3 -8.05 7.53 30.55
N LEU A 4 -6.79 7.60 30.09
CA LEU A 4 -6.34 8.64 29.17
C LEU A 4 -6.88 8.29 27.78
N LEU A 5 -7.95 8.98 27.38
CA LEU A 5 -8.31 9.10 25.97
C LEU A 5 -7.22 9.97 25.34
N SER A 6 -6.25 9.35 24.65
CA SER A 6 -5.36 10.13 23.80
C SER A 6 -6.20 10.67 22.65
N THR A 7 -6.37 11.98 22.66
CA THR A 7 -6.86 12.74 21.53
C THR A 7 -5.91 12.52 20.38
N MET A 8 -6.28 11.66 19.43
CA MET A 8 -5.66 11.66 18.11
C MET A 8 -5.93 13.04 17.51
N ALA A 9 -4.92 13.91 17.58
CA ALA A 9 -4.87 15.07 16.72
C ALA A 9 -4.74 14.54 15.29
N ALA A 10 -5.87 14.44 14.60
CA ALA A 10 -5.89 14.28 13.16
C ALA A 10 -5.13 15.47 12.58
N MET A 11 -3.85 15.27 12.26
CA MET A 11 -3.10 16.22 11.45
C MET A 11 -3.72 16.19 10.06
N ILE A 12 -4.70 17.06 9.84
CA ILE A 12 -5.15 17.41 8.49
C ILE A 12 -3.99 18.18 7.88
N LEU A 13 -3.03 17.45 7.32
CA LEU A 13 -1.99 18.04 6.49
C LEU A 13 -2.72 18.51 5.22
N THR A 14 -3.07 19.79 5.16
CA THR A 14 -3.41 20.43 3.88
C THR A 14 -2.13 20.46 3.06
N ALA A 15 -1.82 19.34 2.40
CA ALA A 15 -0.75 19.28 1.43
C ALA A 15 -1.09 20.29 0.33
N THR A 16 -0.32 21.37 0.25
CA THR A 16 -0.39 22.33 -0.85
C THR A 16 -0.12 21.54 -2.13
N ILE A 17 -1.17 21.30 -2.91
CA ILE A 17 -1.07 20.54 -4.15
C ILE A 17 -0.28 21.42 -5.11
N ALA A 18 1.02 21.15 -5.26
CA ALA A 18 1.77 21.69 -6.37
C ALA A 18 1.16 21.11 -7.64
N THR A 19 0.30 21.89 -8.32
CA THR A 19 -0.25 21.59 -9.63
C THR A 19 0.88 21.64 -10.65
N THR A 20 1.71 20.62 -10.64
CA THR A 20 2.67 20.38 -11.72
C THR A 20 1.85 19.94 -12.92
N THR A 21 1.81 20.80 -13.93
CA THR A 21 1.29 20.44 -15.26
C THR A 21 2.21 19.36 -15.82
N ILE A 22 1.79 18.10 -15.68
CA ILE A 22 2.54 16.95 -16.18
C ILE A 22 2.38 16.96 -17.70
N ALA A 23 3.38 17.49 -18.40
CA ALA A 23 3.52 17.29 -19.84
C ALA A 23 3.51 15.78 -20.13
N CYS A 24 2.47 15.34 -20.82
CA CYS A 24 2.24 13.97 -21.25
C CYS A 24 3.34 13.53 -22.23
N SER A 25 4.39 12.87 -21.74
CA SER A 25 5.36 12.21 -22.64
C SER A 25 5.83 10.84 -22.18
N ASN A 26 5.29 10.27 -21.10
CA ASN A 26 5.66 8.92 -20.67
C ASN A 26 4.42 8.03 -20.55
N LYS A 27 4.39 6.96 -21.34
CA LYS A 27 3.27 5.99 -21.45
C LYS A 27 2.84 5.41 -20.09
N ASN A 28 3.76 5.36 -19.12
CA ASN A 28 3.53 4.76 -17.80
C ASN A 28 3.14 5.79 -16.72
N MET A 29 3.03 7.09 -17.05
CA MET A 29 2.53 8.10 -16.10
C MET A 29 1.10 7.81 -15.61
N ASN A 30 0.34 6.97 -16.33
CA ASN A 30 -0.98 6.54 -15.90
C ASN A 30 -0.98 5.91 -14.50
N TYR A 31 0.08 5.21 -14.09
CA TYR A 31 0.16 4.63 -12.75
C TYR A 31 0.29 5.69 -11.66
N TYR A 32 1.13 6.70 -11.89
CA TYR A 32 1.21 7.85 -10.99
C TYR A 32 -0.10 8.64 -10.94
N ILE A 33 -0.77 8.81 -12.09
CA ILE A 33 -2.09 9.47 -12.15
C ILE A 33 -3.12 8.66 -11.37
N GLN A 34 -3.17 7.34 -11.52
CA GLN A 34 -4.07 6.48 -10.75
C GLN A 34 -3.79 6.55 -9.24
N PHE A 35 -2.50 6.53 -8.85
CA PHE A 35 -2.08 6.69 -7.46
C PHE A 35 -2.58 8.03 -6.89
N MET A 36 -2.28 9.14 -7.56
CA MET A 36 -2.69 10.47 -7.10
C MET A 36 -4.19 10.69 -7.15
N ASN A 37 -4.90 10.10 -8.10
CA ASN A 37 -6.37 10.14 -8.14
C ASN A 37 -6.97 9.45 -6.92
N GLY A 38 -6.44 8.28 -6.53
CA GLY A 38 -6.87 7.61 -5.30
C GLY A 38 -6.66 8.49 -4.07
N ILE A 39 -5.50 9.15 -3.97
CA ILE A 39 -5.20 10.12 -2.89
C ILE A 39 -6.20 11.30 -2.92
N ASN A 40 -6.39 11.93 -4.08
CA ASN A 40 -7.27 13.11 -4.18
C ASN A 40 -8.74 12.78 -3.90
N ASN A 41 -9.18 11.56 -4.25
CA ASN A 41 -10.53 11.07 -4.03
C ASN A 41 -10.76 10.53 -2.62
N LYS A 42 -9.76 10.54 -1.74
CA LYS A 42 -9.83 9.95 -0.38
C LYS A 42 -10.14 8.46 -0.40
N GLU A 43 -9.65 7.75 -1.41
CA GLU A 43 -9.79 6.30 -1.52
C GLU A 43 -8.86 5.58 -0.53
N SER A 44 -9.29 4.38 -0.12
CA SER A 44 -8.40 3.37 0.46
C SER A 44 -7.94 2.44 -0.67
N PHE A 45 -6.63 2.28 -0.82
CA PHE A 45 -6.08 1.41 -1.84
C PHE A 45 -4.71 0.86 -1.46
N ILE A 46 -4.39 -0.29 -2.04
CA ILE A 46 -3.04 -0.86 -2.04
C ILE A 46 -2.47 -0.64 -3.44
N PHE A 47 -1.36 0.07 -3.54
CA PHE A 47 -0.66 0.27 -4.79
C PHE A 47 0.55 -0.67 -4.86
N MET A 48 0.48 -1.61 -5.78
CA MET A 48 1.49 -2.64 -5.95
C MET A 48 2.36 -2.35 -7.17
N VAL A 49 3.65 -2.15 -6.91
CA VAL A 49 4.69 -2.06 -7.94
C VAL A 49 5.18 -3.48 -8.28
N SER A 50 4.93 -3.90 -9.51
CA SER A 50 5.20 -5.23 -10.08
C SER A 50 5.72 -5.15 -11.52
N ALA A 51 6.27 -6.26 -12.02
CA ALA A 51 6.65 -6.41 -13.43
C ALA A 51 6.38 -7.84 -13.92
N LYS A 52 6.24 -8.03 -15.23
CA LYS A 52 5.97 -9.34 -15.84
C LYS A 52 7.14 -10.33 -15.70
N ASN A 53 8.38 -9.86 -15.78
CA ASN A 53 9.56 -10.71 -15.63
C ASN A 53 10.06 -10.84 -14.17
N CYS A 54 9.29 -10.35 -13.20
CA CYS A 54 9.60 -10.48 -11.78
C CYS A 54 8.99 -11.77 -11.24
N ILE A 55 9.83 -12.77 -10.94
CA ILE A 55 9.38 -14.06 -10.40
C ILE A 55 8.60 -13.87 -9.09
N HIS A 56 9.08 -12.98 -8.22
CA HIS A 56 8.45 -12.65 -6.94
C HIS A 56 7.11 -11.91 -7.09
N CYS A 57 6.78 -11.42 -8.30
CA CYS A 57 5.56 -10.69 -8.61
C CYS A 57 4.47 -11.61 -9.21
N GLN A 58 4.75 -12.90 -9.41
CA GLN A 58 3.80 -13.87 -9.98
C GLN A 58 2.53 -14.04 -9.15
N ASN A 59 2.56 -13.65 -7.88
CA ASN A 59 1.36 -13.56 -7.07
C ASN A 59 0.29 -12.65 -7.65
N THR A 60 0.62 -11.69 -8.53
CA THR A 60 -0.35 -10.78 -9.20
C THR A 60 -1.02 -11.33 -10.43
N THR A 61 -0.42 -12.31 -11.08
CA THR A 61 -0.89 -12.81 -12.39
C THR A 61 -1.28 -14.27 -12.35
N ASP A 62 -0.68 -15.06 -11.46
CA ASP A 62 -0.66 -16.51 -11.62
C ASP A 62 -1.08 -17.30 -10.36
N THR A 63 -0.98 -16.75 -9.14
CA THR A 63 -1.20 -17.57 -7.92
C THR A 63 -2.13 -16.97 -6.85
N THR A 64 -1.78 -15.87 -6.17
CA THR A 64 -2.48 -15.45 -4.93
C THR A 64 -3.49 -14.32 -5.12
N ILE A 65 -3.08 -13.18 -5.66
CA ILE A 65 -3.89 -11.96 -5.71
C ILE A 65 -5.06 -12.05 -6.72
N PRO A 66 -4.91 -12.59 -7.95
CA PRO A 66 -6.01 -12.70 -8.92
C PRO A 66 -7.28 -13.38 -8.40
N ASP A 67 -7.10 -14.29 -7.45
CA ASP A 67 -8.17 -15.10 -6.85
C ASP A 67 -8.99 -14.33 -5.80
N LEU A 68 -8.49 -13.21 -5.31
CA LEU A 68 -9.14 -12.38 -4.29
C LEU A 68 -9.73 -11.08 -4.85
N TYR A 69 -9.26 -10.65 -6.03
CA TYR A 69 -9.69 -9.39 -6.64
C TYR A 69 -10.30 -9.62 -8.03
N ASN A 70 -11.28 -8.80 -8.39
CA ASN A 70 -11.81 -8.75 -9.74
C ASN A 70 -10.91 -7.91 -10.65
N LYS A 71 -11.23 -7.89 -11.96
CA LYS A 71 -10.45 -7.17 -12.98
C LYS A 71 -10.36 -5.65 -12.77
N ASN A 72 -11.25 -5.08 -11.96
CA ASN A 72 -11.24 -3.65 -11.62
C ASN A 72 -10.47 -3.36 -10.33
N GLY A 73 -9.86 -4.37 -9.72
CA GLY A 73 -9.06 -4.23 -8.50
C GLY A 73 -9.88 -4.23 -7.20
N TYR A 74 -11.19 -4.52 -7.23
CA TYR A 74 -11.99 -4.64 -6.01
C TYR A 74 -12.08 -6.09 -5.55
N GLY A 75 -12.26 -6.30 -4.25
CA GLY A 75 -12.48 -7.62 -3.68
C GLY A 75 -13.61 -8.39 -4.36
N ASN A 76 -13.45 -9.71 -4.48
CA ASN A 76 -14.49 -10.62 -4.96
C ASN A 76 -15.13 -11.40 -3.80
N ASP A 77 -16.02 -12.34 -4.10
CA ASP A 77 -16.70 -13.16 -3.09
C ASP A 77 -15.75 -13.94 -2.15
N LYS A 78 -14.56 -14.33 -2.63
CA LYS A 78 -13.56 -15.05 -1.81
C LYS A 78 -12.92 -14.09 -0.81
N TYR A 79 -12.58 -12.88 -1.24
CA TYR A 79 -12.11 -11.82 -0.36
C TYR A 79 -13.17 -11.42 0.68
N ASP A 80 -14.43 -11.30 0.26
CA ASP A 80 -15.55 -11.02 1.16
C ASP A 80 -15.72 -12.11 2.23
N LYS A 81 -15.58 -13.39 1.84
CA LYS A 81 -15.61 -14.51 2.79
C LYS A 81 -14.45 -14.44 3.79
N TYR A 82 -13.27 -14.01 3.39
CA TYR A 82 -12.16 -13.74 4.32
C TYR A 82 -12.55 -12.67 5.33
N LEU A 83 -13.03 -11.51 4.86
CA LEU A 83 -13.41 -10.39 5.72
C LEU A 83 -14.64 -10.66 6.61
N ALA A 84 -15.46 -11.65 6.25
CA ALA A 84 -16.55 -12.15 7.07
C ALA A 84 -16.12 -13.22 8.10
N GLY A 85 -14.85 -13.63 8.10
CA GLY A 85 -14.30 -14.65 9.00
C GLY A 85 -14.46 -16.10 8.54
N GLY A 86 -14.89 -16.33 7.29
CA GLY A 86 -15.11 -17.67 6.74
C GLY A 86 -13.84 -18.52 6.61
N PHE A 87 -12.66 -17.89 6.70
CA PHE A 87 -11.35 -18.54 6.66
C PHE A 87 -10.55 -18.34 7.96
N GLY A 88 -11.17 -17.80 9.01
CA GLY A 88 -10.52 -17.52 10.29
C GLY A 88 -11.05 -16.25 10.94
N THR A 89 -11.29 -16.28 12.25
CA THR A 89 -11.84 -15.13 13.00
C THR A 89 -10.90 -13.94 13.01
N GLN A 90 -9.58 -14.15 12.87
CA GLN A 90 -8.59 -13.08 12.78
C GLN A 90 -8.77 -12.19 11.53
N TYR A 91 -9.50 -12.64 10.50
CA TYR A 91 -9.77 -11.84 9.31
C TYR A 91 -11.11 -11.10 9.39
N ALA A 92 -11.97 -11.49 10.34
CA ALA A 92 -13.33 -10.99 10.42
C ALA A 92 -13.34 -9.53 10.88
N LEU A 93 -13.79 -8.60 10.02
CA LEU A 93 -13.76 -7.16 10.31
C LEU A 93 -14.56 -6.79 11.56
N ASN A 94 -15.63 -7.54 11.85
CA ASN A 94 -16.49 -7.33 13.02
C ASN A 94 -15.82 -7.69 14.36
N THR A 95 -14.64 -8.33 14.34
CA THR A 95 -13.87 -8.63 15.55
C THR A 95 -12.97 -7.46 15.98
N TYR A 96 -12.77 -6.48 15.10
CA TYR A 96 -11.97 -5.29 15.35
C TYR A 96 -12.86 -4.14 15.86
N PRO A 97 -12.32 -3.23 16.69
CA PRO A 97 -13.07 -2.11 17.26
C PRO A 97 -13.25 -0.96 16.24
N ILE A 98 -13.80 -1.27 15.06
CA ILE A 98 -14.05 -0.33 13.95
C ILE A 98 -15.55 -0.24 13.63
N SER A 99 -16.01 0.96 13.27
CA SER A 99 -17.42 1.21 12.93
C SER A 99 -17.86 0.43 11.67
N SER A 100 -19.16 0.18 11.51
CA SER A 100 -19.72 -0.45 10.29
C SER A 100 -19.34 0.30 9.01
N ASP A 101 -19.34 1.63 9.07
CA ASP A 101 -18.98 2.48 7.93
C ASP A 101 -17.50 2.30 7.55
N GLU A 102 -16.63 2.15 8.55
CA GLU A 102 -15.21 1.88 8.33
C GLU A 102 -14.98 0.45 7.79
N GLN A 103 -15.77 -0.53 8.27
CA GLN A 103 -15.73 -1.89 7.73
C GLN A 103 -16.08 -1.88 6.23
N GLU A 104 -17.10 -1.14 5.82
CA GLU A 104 -17.49 -1.01 4.42
C GLU A 104 -16.41 -0.31 3.58
N LYS A 105 -15.76 0.73 4.11
CA LYS A 105 -14.62 1.38 3.42
C LYS A 105 -13.43 0.44 3.25
N ILE A 106 -13.08 -0.32 4.30
CA ILE A 106 -11.99 -1.32 4.26
C ILE A 106 -12.33 -2.41 3.24
N LYS A 107 -13.57 -2.89 3.23
CA LYS A 107 -14.06 -3.86 2.24
C LYS A 107 -13.89 -3.35 0.81
N ASN A 108 -14.15 -2.05 0.59
CA ASN A 108 -13.99 -1.39 -0.71
C ASN A 108 -12.55 -0.93 -1.02
N THR A 109 -11.54 -1.42 -0.29
CA THR A 109 -10.13 -1.12 -0.60
C THR A 109 -9.78 -1.65 -1.99
N ARG A 110 -9.31 -0.75 -2.87
CA ARG A 110 -8.91 -1.12 -4.23
C ARG A 110 -7.46 -1.60 -4.27
N LEU A 111 -7.18 -2.61 -5.06
CA LEU A 111 -5.82 -2.98 -5.46
C LEU A 111 -5.49 -2.38 -6.83
N ILE A 112 -4.39 -1.64 -6.90
CA ILE A 112 -3.85 -1.08 -8.14
C ILE A 112 -2.53 -1.79 -8.42
N VAL A 113 -2.39 -2.43 -9.57
CA VAL A 113 -1.20 -3.22 -9.93
C VAL A 113 -0.53 -2.64 -11.17
N THR A 114 0.80 -2.56 -11.19
CA THR A 114 1.55 -2.20 -12.40
C THR A 114 1.73 -3.40 -13.33
N ASP A 115 0.65 -3.79 -13.98
CA ASP A 115 0.48 -5.01 -14.80
C ASP A 115 1.12 -4.98 -16.19
N ASN A 116 1.45 -3.80 -16.72
CA ASN A 116 1.96 -3.63 -18.08
C ASN A 116 3.49 -3.44 -18.15
N ILE A 117 4.15 -3.40 -16.99
CA ILE A 117 5.59 -3.23 -16.90
C ILE A 117 6.29 -4.54 -17.24
N LYS A 118 7.16 -4.53 -18.25
CA LYS A 118 7.83 -5.74 -18.73
C LYS A 118 9.00 -6.15 -17.84
N ASP A 119 9.84 -5.19 -17.47
CA ASP A 119 11.09 -5.42 -16.76
C ASP A 119 11.05 -4.79 -15.38
N TYR A 120 11.37 -5.55 -14.34
CA TYR A 120 11.50 -5.02 -12.99
C TYR A 120 12.78 -4.21 -12.80
N ASN A 121 13.81 -4.48 -13.60
CA ASN A 121 15.09 -3.79 -13.50
C ASN A 121 14.92 -2.30 -13.83
N GLY A 122 15.14 -1.46 -12.83
CA GLY A 122 15.08 -0.01 -13.01
C GLY A 122 13.67 0.55 -13.09
N ILE A 123 12.63 -0.17 -12.65
CA ILE A 123 11.28 0.42 -12.48
C ILE A 123 11.35 1.72 -11.69
N TRP A 124 12.07 1.72 -10.57
CA TRP A 124 12.25 2.88 -9.72
C TRP A 124 13.05 4.03 -10.35
N LYS A 125 13.68 3.80 -11.51
CA LYS A 125 14.28 4.85 -12.35
C LYS A 125 13.28 5.49 -13.31
N GLU A 126 12.13 4.85 -13.55
CA GLU A 126 11.07 5.44 -14.35
C GLU A 126 10.44 6.64 -13.64
N LYS A 127 10.11 7.67 -14.42
CA LYS A 127 9.60 8.95 -13.89
C LYS A 127 8.37 8.78 -12.99
N TRP A 128 7.43 7.91 -13.35
CA TRP A 128 6.20 7.70 -12.57
C TRP A 128 6.50 7.03 -11.22
N ALA A 129 7.38 6.03 -11.20
CA ALA A 129 7.75 5.30 -9.98
C ALA A 129 8.57 6.20 -9.06
N LYS A 130 9.49 6.99 -9.63
CA LYS A 130 10.24 8.01 -8.88
C LYS A 130 9.31 9.02 -8.20
N ASN A 131 8.29 9.51 -8.90
CA ASN A 131 7.33 10.44 -8.28
C ASN A 131 6.55 9.80 -7.12
N ILE A 132 6.22 8.51 -7.20
CA ILE A 132 5.60 7.77 -6.09
C ILE A 132 6.59 7.62 -4.93
N ALA A 133 7.84 7.24 -5.22
CA ALA A 133 8.89 7.12 -4.20
C ALA A 133 9.15 8.45 -3.49
N ASP A 134 9.25 9.55 -4.23
CA ASP A 134 9.43 10.90 -3.67
C ASP A 134 8.23 11.29 -2.78
N TRP A 135 7.02 10.88 -3.18
CA TRP A 135 5.82 11.07 -2.36
C TRP A 135 5.89 10.28 -1.05
N ILE A 136 6.25 8.99 -1.10
CA ILE A 136 6.43 8.12 0.09
C ILE A 136 7.50 8.69 1.02
N VAL A 137 8.67 9.04 0.48
CA VAL A 137 9.77 9.67 1.23
C VAL A 137 9.28 10.94 1.94
N THR A 138 8.42 11.73 1.31
CA THR A 138 7.85 12.93 1.93
C THR A 138 6.95 12.57 3.11
N GLN A 139 6.14 11.51 3.01
CA GLN A 139 5.31 11.04 4.12
C GLN A 139 6.16 10.53 5.29
N GLU A 140 7.14 9.67 5.00
CA GLU A 140 8.08 9.13 5.99
C GLU A 140 8.84 10.24 6.72
N ARG A 141 9.35 11.23 6.00
CA ARG A 141 10.01 12.40 6.58
C ARG A 141 9.11 13.23 7.49
N ASN A 142 7.81 13.31 7.17
CA ASN A 142 6.85 14.04 7.99
C ASN A 142 6.49 13.26 9.25
N ALA A 143 6.46 11.93 9.19
CA ALA A 143 6.24 11.05 10.34
C ALA A 143 7.47 10.97 11.27
N HIS A 144 8.68 10.96 10.70
CA HIS A 144 9.96 10.77 11.40
C HIS A 144 10.78 12.06 11.52
N LYS A 145 10.16 13.11 12.05
CA LYS A 145 10.87 14.36 12.31
C LYS A 145 11.87 14.20 13.45
N ILE A 146 13.12 14.60 13.23
CA ILE A 146 14.15 14.67 14.27
C ILE A 146 14.18 16.10 14.80
N ASN A 147 13.88 16.27 16.10
CA ASN A 147 13.81 17.59 16.75
C ASN A 147 12.85 18.59 16.04
N GLY A 148 11.78 18.08 15.41
CA GLY A 148 10.83 18.91 14.65
C GLY A 148 11.28 19.27 13.24
N GLU A 149 12.49 18.88 12.84
CA GLU A 149 13.03 19.06 11.49
C GLU A 149 12.87 17.79 10.64
N ILE A 150 12.90 17.97 9.32
CA ILE A 150 12.85 16.87 8.35
C ILE A 150 14.14 16.05 8.43
N ASP A 151 14.01 14.74 8.60
CA ASP A 151 15.14 13.82 8.48
C ASP A 151 15.54 13.64 7.00
N LYS A 152 16.67 14.23 6.62
CA LYS A 152 17.19 14.15 5.24
C LYS A 152 17.82 12.79 4.92
N THR A 153 18.10 11.96 5.92
CA THR A 153 18.66 10.62 5.71
C THR A 153 17.64 9.66 5.09
N ILE A 154 16.35 9.92 5.33
CA ILE A 154 15.26 9.21 4.68
C ILE A 154 15.24 9.57 3.19
N THR A 155 15.57 8.59 2.36
CA THR A 155 15.59 8.65 0.90
C THR A 155 14.91 7.40 0.34
N ALA A 156 14.56 7.39 -0.95
CA ALA A 156 13.98 6.18 -1.54
C ALA A 156 14.90 4.97 -1.40
N ASP A 157 16.22 5.17 -1.55
CA ASP A 157 17.22 4.13 -1.38
C ASP A 157 17.33 3.65 0.08
N SER A 158 17.33 4.57 1.06
CA SER A 158 17.40 4.19 2.48
C SER A 158 16.14 3.46 2.96
N LEU A 159 14.99 3.72 2.33
CA LEU A 159 13.74 3.02 2.55
C LEU A 159 13.68 1.65 1.83
N GLY A 160 14.66 1.34 0.97
CA GLY A 160 14.63 0.10 0.19
C GLY A 160 13.53 0.08 -0.88
N LEU A 161 13.07 1.25 -1.36
CA LEU A 161 12.16 1.40 -2.51
C LEU A 161 12.90 1.12 -3.84
N THR A 162 13.57 -0.02 -3.90
CA THR A 162 14.39 -0.46 -5.03
C THR A 162 13.96 -1.85 -5.53
N GLY A 163 13.18 -2.58 -4.72
CA GLY A 163 12.71 -3.93 -5.02
C GLY A 163 11.32 -3.99 -5.66
N THR A 164 11.00 -5.17 -6.21
CA THR A 164 9.66 -5.58 -6.61
C THR A 164 9.44 -7.04 -6.20
N PRO A 165 8.26 -7.42 -5.70
CA PRO A 165 7.08 -6.57 -5.50
C PRO A 165 7.24 -5.60 -4.33
N THR A 166 6.68 -4.40 -4.49
CA THR A 166 6.50 -3.42 -3.41
C THR A 166 5.02 -3.10 -3.28
N TYR A 167 4.50 -3.06 -2.06
CA TYR A 167 3.11 -2.75 -1.73
C TYR A 167 3.06 -1.48 -0.93
N VAL A 168 2.33 -0.48 -1.40
CA VAL A 168 2.11 0.79 -0.70
C VAL A 168 0.68 0.82 -0.20
N TYR A 169 0.50 1.02 1.11
CA TYR A 169 -0.79 0.98 1.77
C TYR A 169 -1.29 2.40 2.02
N ILE A 170 -2.47 2.70 1.46
CA ILE A 170 -3.13 3.99 1.59
C ILE A 170 -4.53 3.76 2.16
N LYS A 171 -4.87 4.45 3.26
CA LYS A 171 -6.18 4.36 3.90
C LYS A 171 -6.82 5.73 3.98
N ASN A 172 -7.97 5.91 3.30
CA ASN A 172 -8.68 7.18 3.21
C ASN A 172 -7.74 8.36 2.81
N ALA A 173 -6.89 8.14 1.79
CA ALA A 173 -5.79 9.01 1.36
C ALA A 173 -4.62 9.25 2.34
N ASN A 174 -4.62 8.63 3.51
CA ASN A 174 -3.48 8.68 4.41
C ASN A 174 -2.51 7.56 4.06
N TYR A 175 -1.22 7.91 4.07
CA TYR A 175 -0.16 6.93 3.97
C TYR A 175 -0.09 6.11 5.25
N VAL A 176 -0.17 4.78 5.10
CA VAL A 176 -0.03 3.84 6.22
C VAL A 176 1.39 3.29 6.27
N GLY A 177 1.97 2.92 5.12
CA GLY A 177 3.27 2.26 5.04
C GLY A 177 3.54 1.68 3.67
N PHE A 178 4.72 1.07 3.48
CA PHE A 178 4.98 0.20 2.32
C PHE A 178 5.80 -1.01 2.73
N GLU A 179 5.55 -2.18 2.16
CA GLU A 179 6.42 -3.34 2.38
C GLU A 179 6.88 -3.94 1.06
N THR A 180 7.97 -4.71 1.13
CA THR A 180 8.46 -5.50 0.01
C THR A 180 8.37 -6.99 0.36
N GLY A 181 8.41 -7.83 -0.67
CA GLY A 181 8.51 -9.27 -0.50
C GLY A 181 7.31 -10.04 -1.03
N GLU A 182 7.56 -11.26 -1.42
CA GLU A 182 6.63 -12.13 -2.13
C GLU A 182 5.47 -12.64 -1.26
N VAL A 183 4.36 -12.95 -1.93
CA VAL A 183 3.15 -13.50 -1.30
C VAL A 183 2.65 -14.69 -2.12
N GLY A 184 3.28 -15.84 -1.90
CA GLY A 184 3.15 -17.00 -2.78
C GLY A 184 3.84 -16.77 -4.14
N ASN A 185 4.20 -17.86 -4.81
CA ASN A 185 4.84 -17.85 -6.13
C ASN A 185 4.61 -19.20 -6.83
N LEU A 186 5.13 -19.41 -8.04
CA LEU A 186 4.96 -20.68 -8.75
C LEU A 186 5.61 -21.89 -8.04
N GLU A 187 6.62 -21.67 -7.19
CA GLU A 187 7.32 -22.74 -6.47
C GLU A 187 6.59 -23.16 -5.19
N THR A 188 6.07 -22.19 -4.43
CA THR A 188 5.43 -22.37 -3.12
C THR A 188 3.90 -22.41 -3.19
N GLY A 189 3.33 -22.05 -4.34
CA GLY A 189 1.89 -21.94 -4.54
C GLY A 189 1.29 -20.64 -4.00
N ALA A 190 -0.03 -20.54 -4.07
CA ALA A 190 -0.77 -19.39 -3.55
C ALA A 190 -0.74 -19.35 -2.01
N ASN A 191 -0.57 -18.16 -1.43
CA ASN A 191 -0.58 -17.97 0.03
C ASN A 191 -1.55 -16.85 0.43
N PHE A 192 -2.83 -17.17 0.38
CA PHE A 192 -3.93 -16.24 0.68
C PHE A 192 -3.88 -15.74 2.13
N ASP A 193 -3.49 -16.60 3.07
CA ASP A 193 -3.39 -16.23 4.49
C ASP A 193 -2.31 -15.18 4.73
N LEU A 194 -1.14 -15.32 4.10
CA LEU A 194 -0.10 -14.29 4.18
C LEU A 194 -0.59 -12.95 3.61
N TRP A 195 -1.28 -12.97 2.46
CA TRP A 195 -1.87 -11.77 1.87
C TRP A 195 -2.87 -11.11 2.82
N MET A 196 -3.83 -11.89 3.33
CA MET A 196 -4.89 -11.37 4.20
C MET A 196 -4.36 -10.93 5.56
N ASN A 197 -3.34 -11.59 6.11
CA ASN A 197 -2.66 -11.13 7.32
C ASN A 197 -2.00 -9.76 7.11
N ARG A 198 -1.28 -9.55 6.00
CA ARG A 198 -0.71 -8.25 5.65
C ARG A 198 -1.79 -7.19 5.43
N PHE A 199 -2.88 -7.56 4.76
CA PHE A 199 -4.05 -6.68 4.58
C PHE A 199 -4.63 -6.24 5.93
N ILE A 200 -4.90 -7.18 6.84
CA ILE A 200 -5.45 -6.88 8.17
C ILE A 200 -4.46 -6.01 8.97
N LYS A 201 -3.19 -6.39 9.01
CA LYS A 201 -2.15 -5.63 9.72
C LYS A 201 -2.11 -4.17 9.30
N HIS A 202 -2.08 -3.91 7.99
CA HIS A 202 -1.89 -2.54 7.49
C HIS A 202 -3.20 -1.78 7.31
N MET A 203 -4.21 -2.37 6.68
CA MET A 203 -5.45 -1.66 6.34
C MET A 203 -6.46 -1.60 7.49
N VAL A 204 -6.41 -2.56 8.43
CA VAL A 204 -7.35 -2.61 9.56
C VAL A 204 -6.70 -2.11 10.84
N LEU A 205 -5.55 -2.67 11.21
CA LEU A 205 -4.85 -2.34 12.45
C LEU A 205 -3.97 -1.09 12.33
N GLU A 206 -3.63 -0.66 11.11
CA GLU A 206 -2.68 0.44 10.86
C GLU A 206 -1.35 0.23 11.60
N ASP A 207 -0.96 -1.05 11.76
CA ASP A 207 0.24 -1.46 12.47
C ASP A 207 1.45 -1.37 11.53
N TRP A 208 2.01 -0.17 11.44
CA TRP A 208 3.25 0.10 10.74
C TRP A 208 4.44 0.10 11.71
N ASP A 209 5.38 -0.82 11.51
CA ASP A 209 6.66 -0.79 12.22
C ASP A 209 7.53 0.27 11.56
N THR A 210 7.54 1.47 12.14
CA THR A 210 8.31 2.60 11.66
C THR A 210 9.82 2.47 11.88
N ASP A 211 10.27 1.41 12.57
CA ASP A 211 11.68 1.20 12.86
C ASP A 211 12.38 0.56 11.64
N HIS A 212 12.63 1.38 10.61
CA HIS A 212 13.55 1.05 9.51
C HIS A 212 15.02 0.86 9.96
N ASN A 213 15.31 1.03 11.26
CA ASN A 213 16.61 0.85 11.88
C ASN A 213 16.76 -0.50 12.60
N LYS A 214 16.54 -1.61 11.89
CA LYS A 214 17.09 -2.90 12.33
C LYS A 214 18.16 -3.35 11.35
N SER A 215 19.34 -2.77 11.55
CA SER A 215 20.58 -3.51 11.31
C SER A 215 20.55 -4.75 12.21
N GLU A 216 20.45 -5.93 11.61
CA GLU A 216 21.04 -7.15 12.20
C GLU A 216 22.55 -7.15 11.96
#